data_AF-A0A2X3BD28-F1
#
_entry.id   AF-A0A2X3BD28-F1
#
_cell.length_a   1.000
_cell.length_b   1.000
_cell.length_c   1.000
_cell.angle_alpha   90.00
_cell.angle_beta   90.00
_cell.angle_gamma   90.00
#
_symmetry.space_group_name_H-M   'P 1'
#
loop_
_entity.id
_entity.type
_entity.pdbx_description
1 polymer ?
#
loop_
_entity_poly.entity_id
_entity_poly.type
_entity_poly.pdbx_seq_one_letter_code
_entity_poly.pdbx_strand_id
1 'polypeptide(L)' 'MFLSILVPTYNRKDELSRNLDSILAQGYSWQNSSNQKWYGKFNELVEIIVQNNASTDGTKEMLDEMSHKILSGGGQI' A
#
# COMPACT_ATOMS: atom_id res chain seq x y z
N MET A 1 -2.01 13.57 -6.39
CA MET A 1 -2.82 12.53 -5.74
C MET A 1 -4.18 12.45 -6.40
N PHE A 2 -4.56 11.25 -6.86
CA PHE A 2 -5.78 10.99 -7.63
C PHE A 2 -6.79 10.13 -6.85
N LEU A 3 -6.32 9.27 -5.95
CA LEU A 3 -7.15 8.41 -5.09
C LEU A 3 -6.51 8.27 -3.70
N SER A 4 -7.31 8.46 -2.64
CA SER A 4 -6.92 8.10 -1.27
C SER A 4 -7.75 6.90 -0.80
N ILE A 5 -7.08 5.85 -0.34
CA ILE A 5 -7.69 4.62 0.17
C ILE A 5 -7.55 4.63 1.69
N LEU A 6 -8.68 4.74 2.39
CA LEU A 6 -8.72 4.67 3.85
C LEU A 6 -9.08 3.24 4.29
N VAL A 7 -8.22 2.64 5.11
CA VAL A 7 -8.41 1.27 5.63
C VAL A 7 -8.44 1.31 7.16
N PRO A 8 -9.63 1.35 7.79
CA PRO A 8 -9.74 1.14 9.22
C PRO A 8 -9.51 -0.34 9.54
N THR A 9 -8.79 -0.63 10.62
CA THR A 9 -8.47 -2.01 11.00
C THR A 9 -8.44 -2.21 12.52
N TYR A 10 -8.79 -3.43 12.94
CA TYR A 10 -8.69 -3.89 14.33
C TYR A 10 -8.54 -5.42 14.36
N ASN A 11 -7.39 -5.91 14.82
CA ASN A 11 -7.10 -7.35 14.96
C ASN A 11 -7.41 -8.16 13.67
N ARG A 12 -6.89 -7.68 12.54
CA ARG A 12 -7.07 -8.24 11.19
C ARG A 12 -5.75 -8.27 10.42
N LYS A 13 -4.63 -8.55 11.10
CA LYS A 13 -3.29 -8.50 10.49
C LYS A 13 -3.22 -9.27 9.16
N ASP A 14 -3.74 -10.48 9.11
CA ASP A 14 -3.60 -11.34 7.93
C ASP A 14 -4.48 -10.87 6.76
N GLU A 15 -5.71 -10.44 7.03
CA GLU A 15 -6.60 -9.88 6.00
C GLU A 15 -6.12 -8.51 5.51
N LEU A 16 -5.63 -7.67 6.43
CA LEU A 16 -5.07 -6.36 6.10
C LEU A 16 -3.84 -6.53 5.21
N SER A 17 -2.94 -7.46 5.56
CA SER A 17 -1.76 -7.76 4.74
C SER A 17 -2.15 -8.15 3.31
N ARG A 18 -3.09 -9.10 3.15
CA ARG A 18 -3.61 -9.51 1.83
C ARG A 18 -4.28 -8.38 1.08
N ASN A 19 -5.00 -7.50 1.78
CA ASN A 19 -5.66 -6.34 1.19
C ASN A 19 -4.64 -5.34 0.65
N LEU A 20 -3.61 -5.00 1.44
CA LEU A 20 -2.53 -4.11 1.05
C LEU A 20 -1.72 -4.69 -0.12
N ASP A 21 -1.39 -5.99 -0.08
CA ASP A 21 -0.72 -6.67 -1.20
C ASP A 21 -1.54 -6.58 -2.49
N SER A 22 -2.87 -6.73 -2.40
CA SER A 22 -3.77 -6.62 -3.55
C SER A 22 -3.82 -5.20 -4.12
N ILE A 23 -3.72 -4.16 -3.28
CA ILE A 23 -3.64 -2.77 -3.73
C ILE A 23 -2.29 -2.52 -4.40
N LEU A 24 -1.19 -2.98 -3.80
CA LEU A 24 0.16 -2.83 -4.37
C LEU A 24 0.31 -3.58 -5.71
N ALA A 25 -0.32 -4.75 -5.85
CA ALA A 25 -0.35 -5.51 -7.10
C ALA A 25 -0.97 -4.70 -8.26
N GLN A 26 -2.00 -3.88 -7.98
CA GLN A 26 -2.55 -2.96 -8.99
C GLN A 26 -1.51 -1.90 -9.39
N GLY A 27 -0.70 -1.44 -8.44
CA GLY A 27 0.42 -0.53 -8.71
C GLY A 27 1.50 -1.11 -9.61
N TYR A 28 1.89 -2.37 -9.38
CA TYR A 28 2.82 -3.05 -10.29
C TYR A 28 2.25 -3.24 -11.69
N SER A 29 0.96 -3.59 -11.80
CA SER A 29 0.28 -3.67 -13.10
C SER A 29 0.28 -2.31 -13.82
N TRP A 30 0.04 -1.22 -13.08
CA TRP A 30 0.06 0.14 -13.60
C TRP A 30 1.44 0.58 -14.10
N GLN A 31 2.51 0.29 -13.34
CA GLN A 31 3.88 0.61 -13.72
C GLN A 31 4.31 -0.06 -15.04
N ASN A 32 3.73 -1.21 -15.37
CA ASN A 32 3.99 -1.90 -16.62
C ASN A 32 3.00 -1.52 -17.75
N SER A 33 2.12 -0.54 -17.53
CA SER A 33 1.13 -0.08 -18.50
C SER A 33 1.68 1.02 -19.41
N SER A 34 1.28 0.99 -20.69
CA SER A 34 1.54 2.08 -21.65
C SER A 34 0.91 3.42 -21.23
N ASN A 35 -0.08 3.41 -20.32
CA ASN A 35 -0.74 4.60 -19.80
C ASN A 35 0.09 5.38 -18.77
N GLN A 36 1.13 4.76 -18.18
CA GLN A 36 1.94 5.39 -17.13
C GLN A 36 2.51 6.74 -17.57
N LYS A 37 2.93 6.88 -18.84
CA LYS A 37 3.49 8.12 -19.41
C LYS A 37 2.56 9.32 -19.28
N TRP A 38 1.25 9.10 -19.32
CA TRP A 38 0.25 10.18 -19.40
C TRP A 38 -0.28 10.60 -18.03
N TYR A 39 -0.30 9.66 -17.08
CA TYR A 39 -1.00 9.86 -15.82
C TYR A 39 -0.07 9.85 -14.60
N GLY A 40 1.19 9.43 -14.74
CA GLY A 40 2.17 9.43 -13.64
C GLY A 40 2.35 8.05 -12.98
N LYS A 41 3.26 7.98 -12.00
CA LYS A 41 3.58 6.73 -11.31
C LYS A 41 2.49 6.40 -10.28
N PHE A 42 2.29 5.11 -10.00
CA PHE A 42 1.23 4.66 -9.08
C PHE A 42 1.36 5.30 -7.69
N ASN A 43 2.58 5.40 -7.14
CA ASN A 43 2.87 6.02 -5.85
C ASN A 43 2.66 7.55 -5.82
N GLU A 44 2.50 8.21 -6.96
CA GLU A 44 2.12 9.63 -7.04
C GLU A 44 0.59 9.82 -7.13
N LEU A 45 -0.11 8.74 -7.53
CA LEU A 45 -1.54 8.73 -7.79
C LEU A 45 -2.34 8.21 -6.62
N VAL A 46 -1.82 7.24 -5.88
CA VAL A 46 -2.52 6.55 -4.81
C VAL A 46 -1.85 6.78 -3.48
N GLU A 47 -2.63 7.22 -2.49
CA GLU A 47 -2.25 7.26 -1.09
C GLU A 47 -3.07 6.20 -0.33
N ILE A 48 -2.43 5.46 0.56
CA ILE A 48 -3.08 4.47 1.42
C ILE A 48 -2.90 4.92 2.87
N ILE A 49 -4.01 5.16 3.55
CA ILE A 49 -4.03 5.55 4.96
C ILE A 49 -4.63 4.40 5.75
N VAL A 50 -3.83 3.79 6.62
CA VAL A 50 -4.29 2.73 7.51
C VAL A 50 -4.55 3.30 8.90
N GLN A 51 -5.78 3.16 9.38
CA GLN A 51 -6.17 3.62 10.71
C GLN A 51 -6.32 2.42 11.66
N ASN A 52 -5.27 2.13 12.41
CA ASN A 52 -5.22 1.01 13.35
C ASN A 52 -5.85 1.38 14.70
N ASN A 53 -6.93 0.69 15.08
CA ASN A 53 -7.65 0.92 16.34
C ASN A 53 -7.06 0.13 17.52
N ALA A 54 -5.78 0.38 17.84
CA ALA A 54 -5.10 -0.27 18.98
C ALA A 54 -5.15 -1.82 18.94
N SER A 55 -4.88 -2.40 17.77
CA SER A 55 -4.77 -3.86 17.61
C SER A 55 -3.65 -4.45 18.47
N THR A 56 -3.83 -5.71 18.88
CA THR A 56 -2.90 -6.47 19.74
C THR A 56 -2.41 -7.77 19.07
N ASP A 57 -2.64 -7.93 17.77
CA ASP A 57 -2.36 -9.15 16.98
C ASP A 57 -1.07 -9.07 16.15
N GLY A 58 -0.26 -8.04 16.37
CA GLY A 58 0.94 -7.75 15.57
C GLY A 58 0.68 -6.87 14.34
N THR A 59 -0.51 -6.26 14.22
CA THR A 59 -0.84 -5.38 13.07
C THR A 59 0.15 -4.23 12.92
N LYS A 60 0.64 -3.64 14.03
CA LYS A 60 1.55 -2.49 13.96
C LYS A 60 2.91 -2.90 13.35
N GLU A 61 3.48 -3.98 13.85
CA GLU A 61 4.76 -4.53 13.40
C GLU A 61 4.69 -4.90 11.91
N MET A 62 3.57 -5.50 11.48
CA MET A 62 3.34 -5.80 10.06
C MET A 62 3.26 -4.54 9.19
N LEU A 63 2.60 -3.47 9.66
CA LEU A 63 2.55 -2.20 8.94
C LEU A 63 3.93 -1.54 8.84
N ASP A 64 4.73 -1.59 9.91
CA ASP A 64 6.09 -1.08 9.91
C ASP A 64 6.97 -1.84 8.89
N GLU A 65 6.88 -3.17 8.85
CA GLU A 65 7.57 -4.01 7.86
C GLU A 65 7.13 -3.70 6.42
N MET A 66 5.83 -3.51 6.17
CA MET A 66 5.31 -3.17 4.85
C MET A 66 5.76 -1.78 4.39
N SER A 67 5.74 -0.78 5.27
CA SER A 67 6.25 0.55 4.99
C SER A 67 7.74 0.48 4.57
N HIS A 68 8.54 -0.29 5.31
CA HIS A 68 9.93 -0.53 4.94
C HIS A 68 10.08 -1.22 3.58
N LYS A 69 9.28 -2.22 3.23
CA LYS A 69 9.32 -2.86 1.89
C LYS A 69 9.00 -1.88 0.78
N ILE A 70 7.99 -1.02 0.96
CA ILE A 70 7.60 -0.01 -0.04
C ILE A 70 8.70 1.03 -0.22
N LEU A 71 9.34 1.48 0.87
CA LEU A 71 10.41 2.49 0.82
C LEU A 71 11.77 1.94 0.37
N SER A 72 12.13 0.72 0.77
CA SER A 72 13.40 0.06 0.41
C SER A 72 13.40 -0.52 -1.01
N GLY A 73 12.22 -0.85 -1.55
CA GLY A 73 12.01 -1.07 -2.98
C GLY A 73 12.15 0.21 -3.83
N GLY A 74 12.39 1.37 -3.20
CA GLY A 74 12.65 2.68 -3.81
C GLY A 74 13.94 2.80 -4.65
N GLY A 75 14.71 1.72 -4.78
CA GLY A 75 15.78 1.61 -5.78
C GLY A 75 15.20 1.15 -7.12
N GLN A 76 14.93 2.12 -7.99
CA GLN A 76 14.20 2.00 -9.27
C GLN A 76 12.70 1.77 -9.11
N ILE A 77 12.01 2.85 -8.73
CA ILE A 77 10.61 3.11 -9.08
C ILE A 77 10.52 4.43 -9.84
#